data_AF-A0A0C9WNH5-F1
#
_entry.id   AF-A0A0C9WNH5-F1
#
_cell.length_a   1.000
_cell.length_b   1.000
_cell.length_c   1.000
_cell.angle_alpha   90.00
_cell.angle_beta   90.00
_cell.angle_gamma   90.00
#
_symmetry.space_group_name_H-M   'P 1'
#
loop_
_entity.id
_entity.type
_entity.pdbx_description
1 polymer ?
#
loop_
_entity_poly.entity_id
_entity_poly.type
_entity_poly.pdbx_seq_one_letter_code
_entity_poly.pdbx_strand_id
1 'polypeptide(L)' 'ILFEYNIQHDCCQAGCIASGKQAVLQECVESGITETSVKHKPLNIFLINTHSFHSGHLIRAILP' A
#
# COMPACT_ATOMS: atom_id res chain seq x y z
N ILE A 1 -11.98 1.90 13.03
CA ILE A 1 -11.47 1.04 11.93
C ILE A 1 -10.91 -0.20 12.60
N LEU A 2 -11.48 -1.38 12.36
CA LEU A 2 -11.23 -2.57 13.19
C LEU A 2 -9.95 -3.34 12.81
N PHE A 3 -9.37 -3.11 11.62
CA PHE A 3 -8.03 -3.57 11.24
C PHE A 3 -7.45 -2.60 10.21
N GLU A 4 -6.21 -2.16 10.38
CA GLU A 4 -5.42 -1.55 9.31
C GLU A 4 -5.19 -2.64 8.25
N TYR A 5 -5.99 -2.60 7.19
CA TYR A 5 -5.91 -3.57 6.11
C TYR A 5 -4.57 -3.41 5.38
N ASN A 6 -3.65 -4.38 5.54
CA ASN A 6 -2.43 -4.54 4.73
C ASN A 6 -2.76 -5.05 3.31
N ILE A 7 -3.74 -4.43 2.65
CA ILE A 7 -4.07 -4.70 1.26
C ILE A 7 -3.15 -3.85 0.39
N GLN A 8 -2.40 -4.52 -0.47
CA GLN A 8 -1.60 -3.87 -1.49
C GLN A 8 -2.29 -3.97 -2.84
N HIS A 9 -2.21 -2.90 -3.61
CA HIS A 9 -2.69 -2.86 -4.99
C HIS A 9 -1.62 -3.42 -5.93
N ASP A 10 -1.98 -4.30 -6.85
CA ASP A 10 -1.07 -4.78 -7.89
C ASP A 10 -0.85 -3.70 -8.98
N CYS A 11 0.09 -2.80 -8.70
CA CYS A 11 0.44 -1.71 -9.60
C CYS A 11 1.14 -2.18 -10.87
N CYS A 12 1.84 -3.31 -10.80
CA CYS A 12 2.54 -3.89 -11.94
C CYS A 12 1.54 -4.41 -12.96
N GLN A 13 0.56 -5.20 -12.52
CA GLN A 13 -0.49 -5.72 -13.39
C GLN A 13 -1.40 -4.62 -13.93
N ALA A 14 -1.75 -3.62 -13.11
CA ALA A 14 -2.58 -2.50 -13.55
C ALA A 14 -1.85 -1.47 -14.42
N GLY A 15 -0.51 -1.50 -14.48
CA GLY A 15 0.30 -0.47 -15.14
C GLY A 15 0.03 0.92 -14.57
N CYS A 16 0.06 1.05 -13.26
CA CYS A 16 -0.09 2.33 -12.57
C CYS A 16 1.16 3.19 -12.77
N ILE A 17 0.99 4.50 -12.94
CA ILE A 17 2.09 5.44 -13.20
C ILE A 17 2.11 6.58 -12.17
N ALA A 18 3.31 7.04 -11.85
CA ALA A 18 3.56 8.20 -10.99
C ALA A 18 3.16 9.50 -11.71
N SER A 19 1.86 9.79 -11.70
CA SER A 19 1.23 10.92 -12.39
C SER A 19 0.51 11.87 -11.43
N GLY A 20 0.42 11.50 -10.15
CA GLY A 20 -0.13 12.34 -9.10
C GLY A 20 0.91 13.23 -8.45
N LYS A 21 0.43 14.20 -7.68
CA LYS A 21 1.22 14.97 -6.73
C LYS A 21 0.50 14.89 -5.39
N GLN A 22 1.24 14.69 -4.31
CA GLN A 22 0.70 14.73 -2.96
C GLN A 22 1.60 15.57 -2.07
N ALA A 23 0.99 16.25 -1.10
CA ALA A 23 1.73 16.95 -0.06
C ALA A 23 2.30 15.92 0.92
N VAL A 24 3.58 16.06 1.26
CA VAL A 24 4.23 15.21 2.24
C VAL A 24 3.79 15.67 3.62
N LEU A 25 3.18 14.75 4.37
CA LEU A 25 2.82 14.95 5.78
C LEU A 25 3.91 14.38 6.67
N GLN A 26 4.37 15.17 7.64
CA GLN A 26 5.26 14.74 8.72
C GLN A 26 4.57 15.01 10.04
N GLU A 27 4.51 14.01 10.93
CA GLU A 27 3.80 14.14 12.22
C GLU A 27 2.34 14.61 12.04
N CYS A 28 1.71 14.20 10.93
CA CYS A 28 0.36 14.62 10.50
C CYS A 28 0.23 16.11 10.12
N VAL A 29 1.33 16.84 9.92
CA VAL A 29 1.36 18.24 9.48
C VAL A 29 1.97 18.35 8.09
N GLU A 30 1.42 19.25 7.25
CA GLU A 30 1.96 19.50 5.92
C GLU A 30 3.36 20.12 5.99
N SER A 31 4.34 19.45 5.38
CA SER A 31 5.74 19.86 5.41
C SER A 31 6.10 20.94 4.38
N GLY A 32 5.15 21.34 3.54
CA GLY A 32 5.38 22.24 2.40
C GLY A 32 6.09 21.59 1.21
N ILE A 33 6.44 20.31 1.31
CA ILE A 33 7.06 19.53 0.23
C ILE A 33 5.96 18.78 -0.52
N THR A 34 6.03 18.80 -1.85
CA THR A 34 5.17 17.97 -2.71
C THR A 34 5.99 16.90 -3.41
N GLU A 35 5.49 15.67 -3.41
CA GLU A 35 6.12 14.54 -4.09
C GLU A 35 5.20 13.95 -5.17
N THR A 36 5.81 13.28 -6.15
CA THR A 36 5.07 12.53 -7.17
C THR A 36 4.45 11.28 -6.55
N SER A 37 3.13 11.14 -6.69
CA SER A 37 2.39 9.99 -6.20
C SER A 37 1.90 9.10 -7.34
N VAL A 38 1.81 7.79 -7.07
CA VAL A 38 1.23 6.82 -8.00
C VAL A 38 -0.29 6.95 -7.95
N LYS A 39 -0.91 7.29 -9.09
CA LYS A 39 -2.37 7.23 -9.22
C LYS A 39 -2.77 5.81 -9.60
N HIS A 40 -3.45 5.14 -8.67
CA HIS A 40 -3.92 3.78 -8.91
C HIS A 40 -5.11 3.78 -9.87
N LYS A 41 -5.05 2.89 -10.87
CA LYS A 41 -6.21 2.56 -11.70
C LYS A 41 -7.10 1.57 -10.95
N PRO A 42 -8.41 1.55 -11.21
CA PRO A 42 -9.27 0.55 -10.61
C PRO A 42 -8.88 -0.85 -11.11
N LEU A 43 -8.53 -1.74 -10.18
CA LEU A 43 -8.29 -3.16 -10.43
C LEU A 43 -8.95 -3.94 -9.29
N ASN A 44 -9.77 -4.93 -9.63
CA ASN A 44 -10.45 -5.78 -8.64
C ASN A 44 -9.57 -6.97 -8.24
N ILE A 45 -8.27 -6.72 -8.03
CA ILE A 45 -7.28 -7.70 -7.60
C ILE A 45 -6.52 -7.06 -6.45
N PHE A 46 -6.53 -7.74 -5.32
CA PHE A 46 -5.94 -7.27 -4.08
C PHE A 46 -4.88 -8.28 -3.64
N LEU A 47 -3.68 -7.79 -3.37
CA LEU A 47 -2.59 -8.59 -2.85
C LEU A 47 -2.58 -8.46 -1.33
N ILE A 48 -2.57 -9.59 -0.64
CA ILE A 48 -2.40 -9.62 0.82
C ILE A 48 -0.92 -9.84 1.10
N ASN A 49 -0.27 -8.84 1.69
CA ASN A 49 1.12 -8.98 2.09
C ASN A 49 1.20 -9.72 3.43
N THR A 50 1.52 -11.01 3.37
CA THR A 50 1.62 -11.85 4.56
C THR A 50 2.85 -11.50 5.43
N HIS A 51 3.85 -10.82 4.88
CA HIS A 51 5.03 -10.35 5.60
C HIS A 51 4.77 -9.08 6.41
N SER A 52 3.80 -8.25 6.01
CA SER A 52 3.41 -7.05 6.76
C SER A 52 2.61 -7.35 8.02
N PHE A 53 2.17 -8.61 8.23
CA PHE A 53 1.54 -9.00 9.48
C PHE A 53 2.57 -9.19 10.59
N HIS A 54 2.24 -8.68 11.79
CA HIS A 54 3.03 -8.88 13.00
C HIS A 54 3.34 -10.38 13.27
N SER A 55 2.39 -11.25 12.93
CA SER A 55 2.50 -12.71 13.08
C SER A 55 2.78 -13.44 11.76
N GLY A 56 3.48 -12.80 10.81
CA GLY A 56 3.77 -13.42 9.50
C GLY A 56 4.50 -14.77 9.59
N HIS A 57 5.24 -15.02 10.69
CA HIS A 57 5.89 -16.31 10.95
C HIS A 57 4.89 -17.44 11.24
N LEU A 58 3.76 -17.17 11.91
CA LEU A 58 2.71 -18.17 12.15
C LEU A 58 1.97 -18.53 10.87
N ILE A 59 1.72 -17.54 10.00
CA ILE A 59 1.11 -17.77 8.70
C ILE A 59 2.00 -18.67 7.85
N ARG A 60 3.32 -18.42 7.81
CA ARG A 60 4.27 -19.28 7.09
C ARG A 60 4.30 -20.72 7.58
N ALA A 61 4.05 -20.97 8.87
CA ALA A 61 4.07 -22.32 9.43
C ALA A 61 2.89 -23.21 8.96
N ILE A 62 1.82 -22.61 8.43
CA ILE A 62 0.63 -23.33 7.96
C ILE A 62 0.45 -23.26 6.44
N LEU A 63 1.32 -22.54 5.72
CA LEU A 63 1.33 -22.51 4.27
C LEU A 63 2.07 -23.76 3.74
N PRO A 64 1.59 -24.37 2.64
CA PRO A 64 2.17 -25.59 2.07
C PRO A 64 3.59 -25.40 1.53
#